data_AF-A0A6C0DN07-F1
#
_entry.id   AF-A0A6C0DN07-F1
#
_cell.length_a   1.000
_cell.length_b   1.000
_cell.length_c   1.000
_cell.angle_alpha   90.00
_cell.angle_beta   90.00
_cell.angle_gamma   90.00
#
_symmetry.space_group_name_H-M   'P 1'
#
loop_
_entity.id
_entity.type
_entity.pdbx_description
1 polymer ?
#
loop_
_entity_poly.entity_id
_entity_poly.type
_entity_poly.pdbx_seq_one_letter_code
_entity_poly.pdbx_strand_id
1 'polypeptide(L)'
;MCYTPQASVYAFIIGMVSSSYLLKSDSPDLKVIGGFFLFVSFMQLFDYIFWTTKDDDINRLFTKIACIFNNLQPIVLAFIIYKYKGSVKGKYLVYIYTLFIFLYTNNNWKSLDKTTSDKTMNGSLYWAWNNWKHAGIVYGLFLITITYLSYYNLSVPYNKMLGVFLPFFFFMSYFKYGASHLGRFWCYFAPYAPLIFLFLHPHTSTI
;
A
#
# COMPACT_ATOMS: atom_id res chain seq x y z
N MET A 1 3.65 -4.46 7.37
CA MET A 1 3.39 -4.33 8.81
C MET A 1 4.60 -3.80 9.53
N CYS A 2 4.37 -2.80 10.38
CA CYS A 2 5.39 -2.26 11.26
C CYS A 2 5.68 -3.16 12.47
N TYR A 3 6.93 -3.14 12.92
CA TYR A 3 7.45 -4.07 13.94
C TYR A 3 7.11 -3.65 15.37
N THR A 4 6.80 -2.37 15.58
CA THR A 4 6.47 -1.81 16.89
C THR A 4 5.41 -0.70 16.73
N PRO A 5 4.63 -0.38 17.77
CA PRO A 5 3.68 0.73 17.72
C PRO A 5 4.37 2.07 17.43
N GLN A 6 5.56 2.32 17.97
CA GLN A 6 6.32 3.54 17.73
C GLN A 6 6.74 3.65 16.25
N ALA A 7 7.20 2.54 15.66
CA ALA A 7 7.54 2.50 14.24
C ALA A 7 6.30 2.81 13.37
N SER A 8 5.12 2.29 13.74
CA SER A 8 3.86 2.62 13.05
C SER A 8 3.55 4.12 13.08
N VAL A 9 3.70 4.77 14.24
CA VAL A 9 3.43 6.22 14.37
C VAL A 9 4.41 7.04 13.55
N TYR A 10 5.72 6.77 13.65
CA TYR A 10 6.71 7.50 12.86
C TYR A 10 6.52 7.30 11.36
N ALA A 11 6.26 6.07 10.94
CA ALA A 11 5.95 5.73 9.56
C ALA A 11 4.71 6.48 9.05
N PHE A 12 3.64 6.55 9.87
CA PHE A 12 2.45 7.32 9.52
C PHE A 12 2.75 8.81 9.37
N ILE A 13 3.41 9.44 10.34
CA ILE A 13 3.71 10.88 10.32
C ILE A 13 4.60 11.23 9.12
N ILE A 14 5.68 10.49 8.92
CA ILE A 14 6.62 10.73 7.81
C ILE A 14 5.92 10.56 6.47
N GLY A 15 5.15 9.48 6.29
CA GLY A 15 4.39 9.25 5.06
C GLY A 15 3.39 10.37 4.81
N MET A 16 2.60 10.75 5.81
CA MET A 16 1.61 11.83 5.68
C MET A 16 2.24 13.17 5.30
N VAL A 17 3.30 13.60 6.00
CA VAL A 17 3.97 14.88 5.75
C VAL A 17 4.61 14.92 4.37
N SER A 18 5.40 13.89 4.03
CA SER A 18 6.14 13.84 2.77
C SER A 18 5.22 13.69 1.55
N SER A 19 4.17 12.85 1.64
CA SER A 19 3.13 12.76 0.61
C SER A 19 2.34 14.05 0.44
N SER A 20 2.00 14.73 1.54
CA SER A 20 1.31 16.03 1.48
C SER A 20 2.18 17.11 0.83
N TYR A 21 3.49 17.06 1.04
CA TYR A 21 4.42 17.97 0.39
C TYR A 21 4.47 17.71 -1.12
N LEU A 22 4.54 16.45 -1.56
CA LEU A 22 4.49 16.08 -2.99
C LEU A 22 3.21 16.57 -3.70
N LEU A 23 2.08 16.62 -3.01
CA LEU A 23 0.82 17.12 -3.59
C LEU A 23 0.87 18.61 -3.95
N LYS A 24 1.81 19.38 -3.39
CA LYS A 24 2.02 20.81 -3.71
C LYS A 24 2.91 21.04 -4.93
N SER A 25 3.60 20.01 -5.43
CA SER A 25 4.44 20.13 -6.63
C SER A 25 3.59 20.38 -7.87
N ASP A 26 4.09 21.14 -8.85
CA ASP A 26 3.41 21.35 -10.14
C ASP A 26 3.42 20.10 -11.04
N SER A 27 4.37 19.19 -10.85
CA SER A 27 4.45 17.93 -11.60
C SER A 27 3.23 17.03 -11.34
N PRO A 28 2.44 16.66 -12.37
CA PRO A 28 1.32 15.72 -12.21
C PRO A 28 1.75 14.36 -11.65
N ASP A 29 2.95 13.88 -11.99
CA ASP A 29 3.50 12.62 -11.51
C ASP A 29 3.72 12.64 -10.00
N LEU A 30 4.31 13.72 -9.48
CA LEU A 30 4.51 13.90 -8.06
C LEU A 30 3.18 14.03 -7.32
N LYS A 31 2.17 14.70 -7.91
CA LYS A 31 0.81 14.73 -7.34
C LYS A 31 0.19 13.33 -7.28
N VAL A 32 0.40 12.50 -8.31
CA VAL A 32 -0.08 11.11 -8.32
C VAL A 32 0.59 10.29 -7.23
N ILE A 33 1.92 10.34 -7.15
CA ILE A 33 2.72 9.62 -6.15
C ILE A 33 2.35 10.08 -4.74
N GLY A 34 2.31 11.39 -4.51
CA GLY A 34 1.94 12.00 -3.24
C GLY A 34 0.56 11.55 -2.80
N GLY A 35 -0.46 11.66 -3.67
CA GLY A 35 -1.81 11.23 -3.35
C GLY A 35 -1.91 9.73 -3.07
N PHE A 36 -1.22 8.89 -3.85
CA PHE A 36 -1.22 7.45 -3.64
C PHE A 36 -0.59 7.07 -2.30
N PHE A 37 0.62 7.58 -2.00
CA PHE A 37 1.28 7.27 -0.74
C PHE A 37 0.63 7.92 0.49
N LEU A 38 -0.10 9.02 0.31
CA LEU A 38 -0.95 9.59 1.37
C LEU A 38 -2.01 8.57 1.80
N PHE A 39 -2.69 7.96 0.82
CA PHE A 39 -3.67 6.91 1.08
C PHE A 39 -3.03 5.65 1.68
N VAL A 40 -1.90 5.21 1.12
CA VAL A 40 -1.16 4.04 1.63
C VAL A 40 -0.70 4.24 3.08
N SER A 41 -0.36 5.48 3.48
CA SER A 41 0.11 5.79 4.84
C SER A 41 -0.90 5.40 5.92
N PHE A 42 -2.21 5.39 5.63
CA PHE A 42 -3.23 4.92 6.57
C PHE A 42 -3.03 3.46 7.01
N MET A 43 -2.34 2.64 6.22
CA MET A 43 -1.97 1.28 6.64
C MET A 43 -1.07 1.29 7.88
N GLN A 44 -0.20 2.29 8.04
CA GLN A 44 0.64 2.45 9.24
C GLN A 44 -0.20 2.85 10.45
N LEU A 45 -1.24 3.67 10.26
CA LEU A 45 -2.19 3.98 11.32
C LEU A 45 -2.94 2.74 11.79
N PHE A 46 -3.42 1.89 10.87
CA PHE A 46 -4.06 0.63 11.24
C PHE A 46 -3.10 -0.31 11.98
N ASP A 47 -1.84 -0.41 11.54
CA ASP A 47 -0.82 -1.18 12.26
C ASP A 47 -0.64 -0.67 13.71
N TYR A 48 -0.64 0.65 13.94
CA TYR A 48 -0.60 1.21 15.31
C TYR A 48 -1.81 0.81 16.15
N ILE A 49 -3.02 0.85 15.56
CA ILE A 49 -4.25 0.44 16.25
C ILE A 49 -4.17 -1.04 16.63
N PHE A 50 -3.71 -1.91 15.73
CA PHE A 50 -3.54 -3.35 16.01
C PHE A 50 -2.56 -3.62 17.15
N TRP A 51 -1.52 -2.81 17.31
CA TRP A 51 -0.57 -2.93 18.41
C TRP A 51 -1.14 -2.51 19.77
N THR A 52 -2.07 -1.55 19.79
CA THR A 52 -2.46 -0.85 21.01
C THR A 52 -3.83 -1.25 21.53
N THR A 53 -4.73 -1.71 20.66
CA THR A 53 -6.05 -2.16 21.08
C THR A 53 -5.97 -3.48 21.84
N LYS A 54 -6.59 -3.53 23.02
CA LYS A 54 -6.82 -4.75 23.79
C LYS A 54 -8.23 -5.33 23.57
N ASP A 55 -9.10 -4.53 22.97
CA ASP A 55 -10.47 -4.91 22.64
C ASP A 55 -10.49 -5.64 21.29
N ASP A 56 -11.00 -6.87 21.32
CA ASP A 56 -11.06 -7.77 20.19
C ASP A 56 -12.06 -7.32 19.12
N ASP A 57 -13.17 -6.69 19.51
CA ASP A 57 -14.20 -6.23 18.59
C ASP A 57 -13.74 -4.97 17.86
N ILE A 58 -13.06 -4.06 18.57
CA ILE A 58 -12.38 -2.90 17.96
C ILE A 58 -11.30 -3.40 16.99
N ASN A 59 -10.46 -4.37 17.39
CA ASN A 59 -9.44 -4.92 16.50
C ASN A 59 -10.06 -5.53 15.23
N ARG A 60 -11.13 -6.33 15.37
CA ARG A 60 -11.81 -6.96 14.24
C ARG A 60 -12.44 -5.93 13.31
N LEU A 61 -13.04 -4.86 13.85
CA LEU A 61 -13.55 -3.74 13.07
C LEU A 61 -12.43 -3.07 12.25
N PHE A 62 -11.32 -2.71 12.88
CA PHE A 62 -10.21 -2.08 12.18
C PHE A 62 -9.50 -3.03 11.22
N THR A 63 -9.49 -4.33 11.48
CA THR A 63 -8.97 -5.34 10.54
C THR A 63 -9.80 -5.36 9.26
N LYS A 64 -11.13 -5.31 9.38
CA LYS A 64 -12.05 -5.19 8.25
C LYS A 64 -11.83 -3.90 7.45
N ILE A 65 -11.70 -2.76 8.14
CA ILE A 65 -11.43 -1.46 7.48
C ILE A 65 -10.08 -1.50 6.77
N ALA A 66 -9.02 -1.96 7.42
CA ALA A 66 -7.68 -2.06 6.84
C ALA A 66 -7.63 -2.99 5.63
N CYS A 67 -8.36 -4.11 5.66
CA CYS A 67 -8.49 -5.02 4.53
C CYS A 67 -9.09 -4.29 3.31
N ILE A 68 -10.18 -3.52 3.52
CA ILE A 68 -10.79 -2.70 2.47
C ILE A 68 -9.78 -1.67 1.94
N PHE A 69 -9.13 -0.91 2.83
CA PHE A 69 -8.14 0.09 2.42
C PHE A 69 -7.01 -0.51 1.60
N ASN A 70 -6.48 -1.66 2.03
CA ASN A 70 -5.43 -2.37 1.31
C ASN A 70 -5.91 -2.76 -0.10
N ASN A 71 -7.09 -3.37 -0.21
CA ASN A 71 -7.68 -3.78 -1.49
C ASN A 71 -8.05 -2.60 -2.40
N LEU A 72 -8.29 -1.41 -1.84
CA LEU A 72 -8.59 -0.20 -2.61
C LEU A 72 -7.35 0.47 -3.20
N GLN A 73 -6.12 0.14 -2.77
CA GLN A 73 -4.91 0.84 -3.21
C GLN A 73 -4.75 0.91 -4.75
N PRO A 74 -4.95 -0.17 -5.54
CA PRO A 74 -4.81 -0.08 -7.00
C PRO A 74 -5.90 0.77 -7.65
N ILE A 75 -7.12 0.75 -7.08
CA ILE A 75 -8.27 1.54 -7.55
C ILE A 75 -8.02 3.03 -7.27
N VAL A 76 -7.53 3.35 -6.07
CA VAL A 76 -7.15 4.70 -5.68
C VAL A 76 -6.02 5.23 -6.57
N LEU A 77 -5.00 4.42 -6.87
CA LEU A 77 -3.93 4.81 -7.80
C LEU A 77 -4.51 5.16 -9.18
N ALA A 78 -5.38 4.32 -9.73
CA ALA A 78 -6.03 4.58 -11.02
C ALA A 78 -6.87 5.87 -11.00
N PHE A 79 -7.67 6.08 -9.93
CA PHE A 79 -8.47 7.28 -9.76
C PHE A 79 -7.60 8.54 -9.71
N ILE A 80 -6.49 8.51 -8.96
CA ILE A 80 -5.58 9.64 -8.82
C ILE A 80 -4.86 9.93 -10.14
N ILE A 81 -4.44 8.89 -10.87
CA ILE A 81 -3.89 9.05 -12.24
C ILE A 81 -4.90 9.75 -13.12
N TYR A 82 -6.17 9.29 -13.14
CA TYR A 82 -7.21 9.93 -13.93
C TYR A 82 -7.39 11.41 -13.55
N LYS A 83 -7.45 11.71 -12.25
CA LYS A 83 -7.62 13.08 -11.73
C LYS A 83 -6.53 14.04 -12.21
N TYR A 84 -5.26 13.63 -12.20
CA TYR A 84 -4.14 14.53 -12.52
C TYR A 84 -3.62 14.42 -13.96
N LYS A 85 -3.93 13.33 -14.68
CA LYS A 85 -3.45 13.08 -16.05
C LYS A 85 -4.56 12.93 -17.09
N GLY A 86 -5.82 12.94 -16.67
CA GLY A 86 -7.01 12.89 -17.53
C GLY A 86 -7.32 11.53 -18.18
N SER A 87 -6.39 10.57 -18.15
CA SER A 87 -6.59 9.23 -18.71
C SER A 87 -5.79 8.17 -17.96
N VAL A 88 -6.26 6.93 -18.00
CA VAL A 88 -5.61 5.77 -17.35
C VAL A 88 -5.39 4.68 -18.38
N LYS A 89 -4.13 4.41 -18.71
CA LYS A 89 -3.74 3.19 -19.42
C LYS A 89 -3.95 2.00 -18.51
N GLY A 90 -4.63 0.96 -19.01
CA GLY A 90 -4.95 -0.24 -18.22
C GLY A 90 -6.27 -0.19 -17.45
N LYS A 91 -7.20 0.72 -17.78
CA LYS A 91 -8.53 0.79 -17.12
C LYS A 91 -9.27 -0.55 -17.04
N TYR A 92 -9.18 -1.39 -18.08
CA TYR A 92 -9.80 -2.72 -18.09
C TYR A 92 -9.17 -3.67 -17.07
N LEU A 93 -7.85 -3.60 -16.87
CA LEU A 93 -7.17 -4.36 -15.82
C LEU A 93 -7.68 -3.94 -14.43
N VAL A 94 -7.92 -2.64 -14.22
CA VAL A 94 -8.51 -2.13 -12.97
C VAL A 94 -9.93 -2.64 -12.78
N TYR A 95 -10.75 -2.72 -13.84
CA TYR A 95 -12.11 -3.26 -13.74
C TYR A 95 -12.10 -4.76 -13.41
N ILE A 96 -11.23 -5.53 -14.06
CA ILE A 96 -11.04 -6.96 -13.77
C ILE A 96 -10.57 -7.14 -12.32
N TYR A 97 -9.57 -6.36 -11.89
CA TYR A 97 -9.09 -6.36 -10.51
C TYR A 97 -10.22 -6.04 -9.53
N THR A 98 -11.01 -5.01 -9.80
CA THR A 98 -12.10 -4.55 -8.94
C THR A 98 -13.18 -5.62 -8.78
N LEU A 99 -13.62 -6.24 -9.88
CA LEU A 99 -14.59 -7.33 -9.83
C LEU A 99 -14.04 -8.52 -9.04
N PHE A 100 -12.80 -8.91 -9.33
CA PHE A 100 -12.16 -10.05 -8.68
C PHE A 100 -11.99 -9.82 -7.18
N ILE A 101 -11.47 -8.65 -6.77
CA ILE A 101 -11.25 -8.34 -5.36
C ILE A 101 -12.56 -8.19 -4.59
N PHE A 102 -13.61 -7.66 -5.23
CA PHE A 102 -14.95 -7.59 -4.65
C PHE A 102 -15.50 -8.99 -4.35
N LEU A 103 -15.51 -9.89 -5.36
CA LEU A 103 -15.99 -11.27 -5.19
C LEU A 103 -15.15 -12.02 -4.14
N TYR A 104 -13.83 -11.88 -4.20
CA TYR A 104 -12.91 -12.53 -3.27
C TYR A 104 -13.12 -12.05 -1.82
N THR A 105 -13.20 -10.74 -1.62
CA THR A 105 -13.41 -10.15 -0.29
C THR A 105 -14.76 -10.54 0.26
N ASN A 106 -15.83 -10.51 -0.56
CA ASN A 106 -17.17 -10.89 -0.14
C ASN A 106 -17.24 -12.36 0.31
N ASN A 107 -16.60 -13.26 -0.45
CA ASN A 107 -16.58 -14.69 -0.12
C ASN A 107 -15.86 -14.99 1.20
N ASN A 108 -14.84 -14.21 1.56
CA ASN A 108 -14.05 -14.41 2.78
C ASN A 108 -14.44 -13.43 3.92
N TRP A 109 -15.43 -12.56 3.72
CA TRP A 109 -15.73 -11.48 4.67
C TRP A 109 -16.11 -11.98 6.06
N LYS A 110 -16.89 -13.07 6.10
CA LYS A 110 -17.36 -13.67 7.36
C LYS A 110 -16.25 -14.37 8.15
N SER A 111 -15.19 -14.82 7.47
CA SER A 111 -14.04 -15.47 8.11
C SER A 111 -12.93 -14.49 8.50
N LEU A 112 -13.12 -13.18 8.28
CA LEU A 112 -12.15 -12.18 8.68
C LEU A 112 -12.17 -11.97 10.19
N ASP A 113 -11.13 -12.47 10.85
CA ASP A 113 -10.92 -12.28 12.29
C ASP A 113 -9.93 -11.12 12.56
N LYS A 114 -9.66 -10.88 13.85
CA LYS A 114 -8.73 -9.85 14.33
C LYS A 114 -7.28 -10.06 13.86
N THR A 115 -6.57 -8.96 13.67
CA THR A 115 -5.13 -8.93 13.37
C THR A 115 -4.35 -8.96 14.68
N THR A 116 -3.45 -9.95 14.83
CA THR A 116 -2.68 -10.16 16.06
C THR A 116 -1.20 -10.33 15.78
N SER A 117 -0.39 -10.22 16.83
CA SER A 117 1.04 -10.54 16.78
C SER A 117 1.25 -12.05 16.71
N ASP A 118 2.04 -12.52 15.74
CA ASP A 118 2.52 -13.89 15.68
C ASP A 118 3.66 -14.10 16.68
N LYS A 119 3.39 -14.87 17.74
CA LYS A 119 4.39 -15.21 18.77
C LYS A 119 5.54 -16.05 18.22
N THR A 120 5.35 -16.79 17.13
CA THR A 120 6.39 -17.62 16.51
C THR A 120 7.39 -16.80 15.69
N MET A 121 7.04 -15.56 15.34
CA MET A 121 7.84 -14.65 14.51
C MET A 121 8.28 -13.41 15.29
N ASN A 122 8.82 -13.62 16.50
CA ASN A 122 9.26 -12.56 17.43
C ASN A 122 8.14 -11.55 17.75
N GLY A 123 6.90 -12.01 17.82
CA GLY A 123 5.74 -11.15 18.12
C GLY A 123 5.34 -10.23 16.96
N SER A 124 5.73 -10.50 15.72
CA SER A 124 5.41 -9.61 14.60
C SER A 124 3.94 -9.64 14.21
N LEU A 125 3.34 -8.48 13.94
CA LEU A 125 2.00 -8.42 13.34
C LEU A 125 1.94 -9.17 12.01
N TYR A 126 0.82 -9.86 11.78
CA TYR A 126 0.41 -10.37 10.48
C TYR A 126 -1.03 -9.93 10.18
N TRP A 127 -1.34 -9.56 8.94
CA TRP A 127 -2.68 -9.14 8.56
C TRP A 127 -3.56 -10.37 8.40
N ALA A 128 -4.70 -10.42 9.10
CA ALA A 128 -5.53 -11.61 9.15
C ALA A 128 -5.98 -12.11 7.76
N TRP A 129 -6.23 -11.20 6.82
CA TRP A 129 -6.63 -11.53 5.45
C TRP A 129 -5.51 -12.17 4.61
N ASN A 130 -4.26 -12.16 5.06
CA ASN A 130 -3.16 -12.89 4.40
C ASN A 130 -3.34 -14.41 4.49
N ASN A 131 -4.09 -14.88 5.49
CA ASN A 131 -4.34 -16.31 5.71
C ASN A 131 -5.55 -16.84 4.93
N TRP A 132 -6.24 -15.99 4.16
CA TRP A 132 -7.32 -16.43 3.30
C TRP A 132 -6.82 -17.36 2.20
N LYS A 133 -7.63 -18.35 1.86
CA LYS A 133 -7.33 -19.28 0.77
C LYS A 133 -7.08 -18.48 -0.51
N HIS A 134 -6.05 -18.84 -1.26
CA HIS A 134 -5.67 -18.19 -2.51
C HIS A 134 -5.20 -16.71 -2.39
N ALA A 135 -4.85 -16.23 -1.20
CA ALA A 135 -4.33 -14.86 -1.01
C ALA A 135 -3.15 -14.53 -1.94
N GLY A 136 -2.28 -15.51 -2.25
CA GLY A 136 -1.18 -15.33 -3.19
C GLY A 136 -1.61 -14.90 -4.60
N ILE A 137 -2.72 -15.43 -5.13
CA ILE A 137 -3.24 -15.05 -6.45
C ILE A 137 -3.73 -13.60 -6.42
N VAL A 138 -4.43 -13.23 -5.35
CA VAL A 138 -4.97 -11.88 -5.14
C VAL A 138 -3.85 -10.86 -5.04
N TYR A 139 -2.80 -11.16 -4.27
CA TYR A 139 -1.61 -10.32 -4.18
C TYR A 139 -0.84 -10.25 -5.50
N GLY A 140 -0.78 -11.35 -6.27
CA GLY A 140 -0.22 -11.33 -7.61
C GLY A 140 -0.96 -10.34 -8.52
N LEU A 141 -2.29 -10.40 -8.55
CA LEU A 141 -3.11 -9.48 -9.35
C LEU A 141 -3.00 -8.04 -8.86
N PHE A 142 -2.96 -7.83 -7.55
CA PHE A 142 -2.71 -6.53 -6.92
C PHE A 142 -1.40 -5.91 -7.41
N LEU A 143 -0.29 -6.68 -7.36
CA LEU A 143 1.03 -6.22 -7.78
C LEU A 143 1.09 -5.94 -9.27
N ILE A 144 0.54 -6.83 -10.10
CA ILE A 144 0.46 -6.64 -11.55
C ILE A 144 -0.30 -5.35 -11.85
N THR A 145 -1.42 -5.10 -11.17
CA THR A 145 -2.23 -3.90 -11.38
C THR A 145 -1.47 -2.63 -11.01
N ILE A 146 -0.89 -2.55 -9.81
CA ILE A 146 -0.12 -1.37 -9.39
C ILE A 146 1.10 -1.17 -10.29
N THR A 147 1.84 -2.25 -10.61
CA THR A 147 3.03 -2.18 -11.46
C THR A 147 2.69 -1.67 -12.85
N TYR A 148 1.65 -2.23 -13.47
CA TYR A 148 1.19 -1.81 -14.79
C TYR A 148 0.76 -0.34 -14.78
N LEU A 149 -0.08 0.06 -13.82
CA LEU A 149 -0.53 1.44 -13.69
C LEU A 149 0.64 2.40 -13.56
N SER A 150 1.60 2.06 -12.70
CA SER A 150 2.77 2.89 -12.43
C SER A 150 3.70 2.99 -13.63
N TYR A 151 4.01 1.86 -14.27
CA TYR A 151 4.95 1.80 -15.38
C TYR A 151 4.47 2.57 -16.61
N TYR A 152 3.18 2.46 -16.95
CA TYR A 152 2.62 3.03 -18.17
C TYR A 152 2.02 4.42 -18.02
N ASN A 153 1.69 4.84 -16.80
CA ASN A 153 1.07 6.15 -16.55
C ASN A 153 2.00 7.16 -15.88
N LEU A 154 3.17 6.78 -15.38
CA LEU A 154 4.17 7.72 -14.85
C LEU A 154 5.33 7.91 -15.84
N SER A 155 6.03 9.04 -15.74
CA SER A 155 7.26 9.32 -16.48
C SER A 155 8.46 8.69 -15.80
N VAL A 156 9.56 8.55 -16.53
CA VAL A 156 10.87 8.23 -15.95
C VAL A 156 11.33 9.41 -15.09
N PRO A 157 11.93 9.21 -13.89
CA PRO A 157 12.31 7.92 -13.29
C PRO A 157 11.20 7.24 -12.46
N TYR A 158 10.08 7.91 -12.23
CA TYR A 158 9.04 7.49 -11.29
C TYR A 158 8.42 6.13 -11.64
N ASN A 159 8.20 5.90 -12.92
CA ASN A 159 7.60 4.67 -13.42
C ASN A 159 8.43 3.42 -13.14
N LYS A 160 9.76 3.52 -13.29
CA LYS A 160 10.72 2.45 -12.96
C LYS A 160 10.79 2.25 -11.46
N MET A 161 10.82 3.32 -10.69
CA MET A 161 10.86 3.20 -9.24
C MET A 161 9.62 2.49 -8.69
N LEU A 162 8.43 3.00 -8.99
CA LEU A 162 7.19 2.46 -8.44
C LEU A 162 6.78 1.16 -9.14
N GLY A 163 7.13 0.97 -10.41
CA GLY A 163 6.87 -0.27 -11.16
C GLY A 163 7.83 -1.42 -10.86
N VAL A 164 9.08 -1.16 -10.46
CA VAL A 164 10.10 -2.21 -10.27
C VAL A 164 10.43 -2.45 -8.79
N PHE A 165 10.62 -1.40 -8.00
CA PHE A 165 11.00 -1.58 -6.58
C PHE A 165 9.86 -2.16 -5.76
N LEU A 166 8.63 -1.89 -6.16
CA LEU A 166 7.43 -2.29 -5.44
C LEU A 166 7.24 -3.83 -5.50
N PRO A 167 7.32 -4.49 -6.68
CA PRO A 167 7.49 -5.94 -6.76
C PRO A 167 8.74 -6.44 -6.02
N PHE A 168 9.88 -5.77 -6.14
CA PHE A 168 11.13 -6.20 -5.49
C PHE A 168 10.98 -6.35 -3.97
N PHE A 169 10.45 -5.33 -3.27
CA PHE A 169 10.22 -5.40 -1.83
C PHE A 169 9.19 -6.47 -1.45
N PHE A 170 8.19 -6.69 -2.30
CA PHE A 170 7.21 -7.75 -2.11
C PHE A 170 7.89 -9.13 -2.16
N PHE A 171 8.69 -9.41 -3.20
CA PHE A 171 9.41 -10.66 -3.35
C PHE A 171 10.41 -10.87 -2.21
N MET A 172 11.16 -9.83 -1.81
CA MET A 172 12.02 -9.95 -0.63
C MET A 172 11.23 -10.32 0.63
N SER A 173 10.03 -9.76 0.82
CA SER A 173 9.17 -10.08 1.97
C SER A 173 8.74 -11.55 1.92
N TYR A 174 8.36 -12.03 0.74
CA TYR A 174 7.96 -13.42 0.52
C TYR A 174 9.10 -14.40 0.79
N PHE A 175 10.29 -14.17 0.23
CA PHE A 175 11.43 -15.07 0.42
C PHE A 175 11.94 -15.09 1.86
N LYS A 176 11.91 -13.95 2.58
CA LYS A 176 12.44 -13.86 3.94
C LYS A 176 11.45 -14.34 5.00
N TYR A 177 10.15 -14.09 4.82
CA TYR A 177 9.15 -14.31 5.87
C TYR A 177 7.99 -15.23 5.45
N GLY A 178 7.94 -15.68 4.20
CA GLY A 178 6.84 -16.51 3.68
C GLY A 178 5.57 -15.73 3.35
N ALA A 179 4.55 -16.46 2.90
CA ALA A 179 3.29 -15.90 2.38
C ALA A 179 2.44 -15.17 3.46
N SER A 180 2.51 -15.60 4.72
CA SER A 180 1.69 -15.01 5.80
C SER A 180 2.13 -13.60 6.18
N HIS A 181 3.37 -13.22 5.88
CA HIS A 181 3.95 -11.92 6.22
C HIS A 181 4.25 -11.06 4.97
N LEU A 182 3.47 -11.26 3.91
CA LEU A 182 3.50 -10.39 2.74
C LEU A 182 3.24 -8.93 3.14
N GLY A 183 4.04 -8.02 2.59
CA GLY A 183 3.95 -6.59 2.90
C GLY A 183 4.71 -6.15 4.16
N ARG A 184 5.58 -6.99 4.74
CA ARG A 184 6.37 -6.59 5.92
C ARG A 184 7.31 -5.43 5.62
N PHE A 185 8.07 -5.51 4.52
CA PHE A 185 8.93 -4.41 4.07
C PHE A 185 8.18 -3.15 3.66
N TRP A 186 6.87 -3.24 3.44
CA TRP A 186 6.03 -2.10 3.07
C TRP A 186 6.03 -0.99 4.13
N CYS A 187 6.09 -1.35 5.42
CA CYS A 187 6.14 -0.35 6.50
C CYS A 187 7.43 0.49 6.44
N TYR A 188 8.54 -0.07 5.97
CA TYR A 188 9.75 0.71 5.77
C TYR A 188 9.68 1.47 4.45
N PHE A 189 9.33 0.82 3.36
CA PHE A 189 9.40 1.49 2.06
C PHE A 189 8.37 2.61 1.89
N ALA A 190 7.09 2.35 2.19
CA ALA A 190 6.00 3.25 1.80
C ALA A 190 6.07 4.66 2.44
N PRO A 191 6.42 4.84 3.73
CA PRO A 191 6.59 6.16 4.33
C PRO A 191 7.73 6.99 3.73
N TYR A 192 8.84 6.33 3.38
CA TYR A 192 10.04 7.02 2.89
C TYR A 192 10.05 7.17 1.37
N ALA A 193 9.23 6.40 0.64
CA ALA A 193 9.15 6.49 -0.82
C ALA A 193 8.85 7.93 -1.32
N PRO A 194 7.87 8.67 -0.77
CA PRO A 194 7.64 10.07 -1.12
C PRO A 194 8.88 10.96 -0.97
N LEU A 195 9.67 10.77 0.10
CA LEU A 195 10.90 11.54 0.31
C LEU A 195 11.93 11.25 -0.77
N ILE A 196 12.10 9.98 -1.15
CA ILE A 196 13.01 9.60 -2.24
C ILE A 196 12.59 10.29 -3.54
N PHE A 197 11.28 10.34 -3.84
CA PHE A 197 10.78 11.01 -5.03
C PHE A 197 10.99 12.53 -5.02
N LEU A 198 11.03 13.16 -3.85
CA LEU A 198 11.39 14.58 -3.74
C LEU A 198 12.83 14.84 -4.14
N PHE A 199 13.77 14.01 -3.70
CA PHE A 199 15.19 14.18 -4.03
C PHE A 199 15.51 13.85 -5.50
N LEU A 200 14.67 13.05 -6.16
CA LEU A 200 14.83 12.70 -7.57
C LEU A 200 14.19 13.70 -8.52
N HIS A 201 13.31 14.56 -8.01
CA HIS A 201 12.78 15.64 -8.82
C HIS A 201 13.91 16.62 -9.10
N PRO A 202 14.26 16.88 -10.38
CA PRO A 202 15.21 17.93 -10.67
C PRO A 202 14.62 19.23 -10.12
N HIS A 203 15.30 19.87 -9.17
CA HIS A 203 15.03 21.25 -8.85
C HIS A 203 15.43 22.06 -10.08
N THR A 204 14.55 22.13 -11.08
CA THR A 204 14.63 23.20 -12.07
C THR A 204 14.29 24.46 -11.30
N SER A 205 15.32 25.07 -10.74
CA SER A 205 15.29 26.42 -10.22
C SER A 205 14.86 27.32 -11.37
N THR A 206 13.58 27.63 -11.42
CA THR A 206 13.08 28.85 -12.03
C THR A 206 13.67 30.00 -11.21
N ILE A 207 14.84 30.46 -11.64
CA ILE A 207 15.33 31.82 -11.44
C ILE A 207 14.99 32.57 -12.72
#